data_AF-A0A7X8R1S0-F1
#
_entry.id   AF-A0A7X8R1S0-F1
#
_cell.length_a   1.000
_cell.length_b   1.000
_cell.length_c   1.000
_cell.angle_alpha   90.00
_cell.angle_beta   90.00
_cell.angle_gamma   90.00
#
_symmetry.space_group_name_H-M   'P 1'
#
loop_
_entity.id
_entity.type
_entity.pdbx_description
1 polymer ?
#
loop_
_entity_poly.entity_id
_entity_poly.type
_entity_poly.pdbx_seq_one_letter_code
_entity_poly.pdbx_strand_id
1 'polypeptide(L)'
;MDEFRKPYEYMEEKGISGFLLIYFLMLLAVETVLGVITLFNGYELLPGNRVFDTVIMGISVFYILFSLFSAIVLKTLKKFAVRVSKVFLVFRAVYLTPYLILNTISQIRKIPYDRDHEMYSQMLGSIIVSSVISLLLIVAFSVGWYIYLNRSKKVRKLFPVRIDDSKGQDGAAGGADDRTDV
;
A
#
# COMPACT_ATOMS: atom_id res chain seq x y z
N MET A 1 -18.95 -24.07 25.91
CA MET A 1 -18.52 -22.68 26.12
C MET A 1 -17.69 -22.32 24.91
N ASP A 2 -18.30 -21.71 23.89
CA ASP A 2 -17.54 -21.24 22.73
C ASP A 2 -16.70 -20.05 23.18
N GLU A 3 -15.40 -20.29 23.33
CA GLU A 3 -14.41 -19.28 23.65
C GLU A 3 -14.46 -18.23 22.54
N PHE A 4 -14.73 -16.97 22.90
CA PHE A 4 -14.80 -15.86 21.95
C PHE A 4 -13.40 -15.64 21.37
N ARG A 5 -13.09 -16.31 20.25
CA ARG A 5 -11.77 -16.25 19.64
C ARG A 5 -11.48 -14.83 19.18
N LYS A 6 -10.22 -14.42 19.33
CA LYS A 6 -9.84 -13.05 18.98
C LYS A 6 -9.78 -12.90 17.46
N PRO A 7 -10.09 -11.72 16.91
CA PRO A 7 -10.19 -11.51 15.45
C PRO A 7 -8.94 -11.94 14.66
N TYR A 8 -7.75 -11.87 15.27
CA TYR A 8 -6.51 -12.28 14.63
C TYR A 8 -6.37 -13.81 14.49
N GLU A 9 -6.93 -14.60 15.41
CA GLU A 9 -6.84 -16.07 15.40
C GLU A 9 -7.56 -16.66 14.18
N TYR A 10 -8.71 -16.09 13.79
CA TYR A 10 -9.41 -16.45 12.56
C TYR A 10 -8.64 -16.12 11.27
N MET A 11 -7.76 -15.12 11.31
CA MET A 11 -6.95 -14.70 10.16
C MET A 11 -5.70 -15.56 10.03
N GLU A 12 -5.11 -15.98 11.15
CA GLU A 12 -3.99 -16.92 11.18
C GLU A 12 -4.42 -18.31 10.68
N GLU A 13 -5.60 -18.80 11.06
CA GLU A 13 -6.20 -20.03 10.51
C GLU A 13 -6.46 -19.93 9.00
N LYS A 14 -6.78 -18.74 8.49
CA LYS A 14 -6.91 -18.44 7.06
C LYS A 14 -5.57 -18.17 6.36
N GLY A 15 -4.43 -18.37 7.02
CA GLY A 15 -3.10 -18.23 6.43
C GLY A 15 -2.54 -16.79 6.39
N ILE A 16 -3.30 -15.80 6.87
CA ILE A 16 -2.86 -14.40 6.96
C ILE A 16 -2.30 -14.15 8.37
N SER A 17 -1.03 -14.49 8.56
CA SER A 17 -0.33 -14.33 9.84
C SER A 17 0.98 -13.55 9.71
N GLY A 18 1.40 -12.88 10.78
CA GLY A 18 2.61 -12.06 10.85
C GLY A 18 2.55 -10.79 9.98
N PHE A 19 3.61 -10.49 9.23
CA PHE A 19 3.71 -9.28 8.40
C PHE A 19 2.57 -9.09 7.37
N LEU A 20 1.95 -10.18 6.93
CA LEU A 20 0.81 -10.14 6.00
C LEU A 20 -0.46 -9.61 6.68
N LEU A 21 -0.63 -9.91 7.98
CA LEU A 21 -1.69 -9.35 8.82
C LEU A 21 -1.47 -7.86 9.07
N ILE A 22 -0.21 -7.45 9.34
CA ILE A 22 0.16 -6.04 9.48
C ILE A 22 -0.17 -5.29 8.20
N TYR A 23 0.21 -5.82 7.03
CA TYR A 23 -0.12 -5.22 5.75
C TYR A 23 -1.63 -5.09 5.54
N PHE A 24 -2.40 -6.13 5.86
CA PHE A 24 -3.86 -6.09 5.79
C PHE A 24 -4.46 -5.00 6.68
N LEU A 25 -3.99 -4.88 7.93
CA LEU A 25 -4.44 -3.83 8.85
C LEU A 25 -4.06 -2.43 8.34
N MET A 26 -2.89 -2.27 7.75
CA MET A 26 -2.49 -1.01 7.12
C MET A 26 -3.45 -0.63 5.98
N LEU A 27 -3.81 -1.57 5.11
CA LEU A 27 -4.78 -1.31 4.03
C LEU A 27 -6.15 -0.88 4.58
N LEU A 28 -6.61 -1.48 5.67
CA LEU A 28 -7.93 -1.19 6.24
C LEU A 28 -7.98 0.06 7.11
N ALA A 29 -6.95 0.33 7.91
CA ALA A 29 -6.98 1.38 8.92
C ALA A 29 -6.19 2.61 8.49
N VAL A 30 -4.98 2.41 7.96
CA VAL A 30 -4.09 3.54 7.64
C VAL A 30 -4.43 4.12 6.27
N GLU A 31 -4.55 3.26 5.26
CA GLU A 31 -4.78 3.72 3.89
C GLU A 31 -6.19 4.27 3.69
N THR A 32 -7.20 3.71 4.35
CA THR A 32 -8.57 4.27 4.30
C THR A 32 -8.62 5.65 4.96
N VAL A 33 -7.99 5.82 6.14
CA VAL A 33 -7.93 7.10 6.85
C VAL A 33 -7.14 8.13 6.05
N LEU A 34 -6.01 7.76 5.46
CA LEU A 34 -5.29 8.61 4.50
C LEU A 34 -6.18 9.04 3.34
N GLY A 35 -6.90 8.09 2.74
CA GLY A 35 -7.87 8.37 1.68
C GLY A 35 -8.92 9.39 2.11
N VAL A 36 -9.50 9.24 3.30
CA VAL A 36 -10.50 10.17 3.87
C VAL A 36 -9.88 11.55 4.12
N ILE A 37 -8.67 11.63 4.68
CA ILE A 37 -7.97 12.90 4.89
C ILE A 37 -7.75 13.61 3.54
N THR A 38 -7.29 12.89 2.52
CA THR A 38 -7.07 13.46 1.19
C THR A 38 -8.37 13.84 0.48
N LEU A 39 -9.49 13.16 0.78
CA LEU A 39 -10.82 13.49 0.27
C LEU A 39 -11.29 14.85 0.80
N PHE A 40 -11.19 15.08 2.11
CA PHE A 40 -11.64 16.33 2.73
C PHE A 40 -10.70 17.50 2.43
N ASN A 41 -9.39 17.28 2.52
CA ASN A 41 -8.41 18.34 2.31
C ASN A 41 -8.12 18.62 0.83
N GLY A 42 -8.53 17.72 -0.08
CA GLY A 42 -8.36 17.87 -1.51
C GLY A 42 -9.05 19.11 -2.09
N TYR A 43 -10.16 19.53 -1.47
CA TYR A 43 -10.95 20.69 -1.91
C TYR A 43 -10.23 22.03 -1.71
N GLU A 44 -9.26 22.10 -0.81
CA GLU A 44 -8.50 23.33 -0.53
C GLU A 44 -7.17 23.42 -1.30
N LEU A 45 -6.88 22.45 -2.17
CA LEU A 45 -5.59 22.40 -2.87
C LEU A 45 -5.49 23.45 -3.98
N LEU A 46 -6.57 23.71 -4.73
CA LEU A 46 -6.62 24.74 -5.78
C LEU A 46 -7.94 25.51 -5.74
N PRO A 47 -8.10 26.44 -4.78
CA PRO A 47 -9.32 27.23 -4.67
C PRO A 47 -9.59 28.00 -5.97
N GLY A 48 -10.78 27.77 -6.56
CA GLY A 48 -11.24 28.44 -7.77
C GLY A 48 -11.38 27.54 -9.00
N ASN A 49 -10.92 26.29 -8.98
CA ASN A 49 -11.12 25.34 -10.09
C ASN A 49 -11.98 24.13 -9.68
N ARG A 50 -13.31 24.32 -9.76
CA ARG A 50 -14.31 23.29 -9.39
C ARG A 50 -14.14 21.95 -10.12
N VAL A 51 -13.64 21.97 -11.36
CA VAL A 51 -13.41 20.75 -12.14
C VAL A 51 -12.27 19.95 -11.52
N PHE A 52 -11.19 20.63 -11.15
CA PHE A 52 -10.03 19.99 -10.53
C PHE A 52 -10.37 19.43 -9.15
N ASP A 53 -11.14 20.16 -8.35
CA ASP A 53 -11.60 19.71 -7.03
C ASP A 53 -12.45 18.42 -7.14
N THR A 54 -13.35 18.37 -8.13
CA THR A 54 -14.19 17.19 -8.40
C THR A 54 -13.34 15.99 -8.83
N VAL A 55 -12.33 16.20 -9.67
CA VAL A 55 -11.41 15.15 -10.12
C VAL A 55 -10.60 14.59 -8.96
N ILE A 56 -10.03 15.45 -8.11
CA ILE A 56 -9.30 15.00 -6.92
C ILE A 56 -10.21 14.18 -6.02
N MET A 57 -11.42 14.66 -5.75
CA MET A 57 -12.39 13.95 -4.94
C MET A 57 -12.71 12.56 -5.50
N GLY A 58 -12.94 12.46 -6.81
CA GLY A 58 -13.15 11.17 -7.49
C GLY A 58 -11.97 10.22 -7.35
N ILE A 59 -10.74 10.72 -7.49
CA ILE A 59 -9.52 9.91 -7.31
C ILE A 59 -9.36 9.49 -5.85
N SER A 60 -9.66 10.36 -4.87
CA SER A 60 -9.63 10.03 -3.44
C SER A 60 -10.65 8.93 -3.08
N VAL A 61 -11.86 8.99 -3.63
CA VAL A 61 -12.87 7.92 -3.45
C VAL A 61 -12.36 6.62 -4.07
N PHE A 62 -11.84 6.68 -5.29
CA PHE A 62 -11.24 5.52 -5.94
C PHE A 62 -10.08 4.94 -5.14
N TYR A 63 -9.26 5.77 -4.51
CA TYR A 63 -8.17 5.35 -3.63
C TYR A 63 -8.67 4.52 -2.45
N ILE A 64 -9.69 5.01 -1.75
CA ILE A 64 -10.31 4.31 -0.61
C ILE A 64 -10.86 2.95 -1.09
N LEU A 65 -11.64 2.95 -2.18
CA LEU A 65 -12.23 1.74 -2.74
C LEU A 65 -11.16 0.74 -3.18
N PHE A 66 -10.07 1.20 -3.79
CA PHE A 66 -9.00 0.32 -4.25
C PHE A 66 -8.22 -0.28 -3.06
N SER A 67 -8.03 0.49 -1.98
CA SER A 67 -7.45 -0.05 -0.74
C SER A 67 -8.32 -1.15 -0.12
N LEU A 68 -9.64 -0.89 -0.01
CA LEU A 68 -10.60 -1.87 0.51
C LEU A 68 -10.66 -3.12 -0.38
N PHE A 69 -10.69 -2.93 -1.70
CA PHE A 69 -10.64 -4.03 -2.65
C PHE A 69 -9.36 -4.87 -2.49
N SER A 70 -8.20 -4.22 -2.37
CA SER A 70 -6.92 -4.89 -2.13
C SER A 70 -6.95 -5.69 -0.82
N ALA A 71 -7.51 -5.13 0.25
CA ALA A 71 -7.68 -5.82 1.53
C ALA A 71 -8.60 -7.05 1.41
N ILE A 72 -9.73 -6.94 0.73
CA ILE A 72 -10.67 -8.05 0.52
C ILE A 72 -10.03 -9.16 -0.33
N VAL A 73 -9.33 -8.80 -1.39
CA VAL A 73 -8.63 -9.76 -2.27
C VAL A 73 -7.52 -10.48 -1.49
N LEU A 74 -6.81 -9.77 -0.62
CA LEU A 74 -5.81 -10.35 0.27
C LEU A 74 -6.44 -11.30 1.29
N LYS A 75 -7.56 -10.90 1.91
CA LYS A 75 -8.33 -11.71 2.88
C LYS A 75 -8.85 -13.02 2.28
N THR A 76 -9.24 -13.00 1.02
CA THR A 76 -9.79 -14.15 0.30
C THR A 76 -8.72 -15.06 -0.33
N LEU A 77 -7.43 -14.78 -0.07
CA LEU A 77 -6.28 -15.53 -0.59
C LEU A 77 -6.34 -15.80 -2.11
N LYS A 78 -6.88 -14.87 -2.91
CA LYS A 78 -6.97 -15.08 -4.35
C LYS A 78 -5.58 -15.17 -4.97
N LYS A 79 -5.39 -16.01 -6.00
CA LYS A 79 -4.12 -16.21 -6.70
C LYS A 79 -3.44 -14.91 -7.17
N PHE A 80 -4.25 -13.89 -7.47
CA PHE A 80 -3.78 -12.59 -7.94
C PHE A 80 -3.63 -11.53 -6.83
N ALA A 81 -3.85 -11.88 -5.55
CA ALA A 81 -3.83 -10.91 -4.45
C ALA A 81 -2.50 -10.16 -4.34
N VAL A 82 -1.38 -10.88 -4.52
CA VAL A 82 -0.04 -10.28 -4.53
C VAL A 82 0.11 -9.29 -5.70
N ARG A 83 -0.44 -9.62 -6.88
CA ARG A 83 -0.42 -8.74 -8.05
C ARG A 83 -1.25 -7.47 -7.78
N VAL A 84 -2.46 -7.63 -7.26
CA VAL A 84 -3.34 -6.49 -6.89
C VAL A 84 -2.68 -5.61 -5.83
N SER A 85 -2.09 -6.20 -4.80
CA SER A 85 -1.40 -5.48 -3.73
C SER A 85 -0.21 -4.67 -4.27
N LYS A 86 0.57 -5.25 -5.20
CA LYS A 86 1.67 -4.54 -5.87
C LYS A 86 1.19 -3.37 -6.71
N VAL A 87 0.13 -3.58 -7.52
CA VAL A 87 -0.46 -2.50 -8.32
C VAL A 87 -0.98 -1.39 -7.40
N PHE A 88 -1.63 -1.75 -6.28
CA PHE A 88 -2.07 -0.80 -5.27
C PHE A 88 -0.90 0.00 -4.68
N LEU A 89 0.25 -0.61 -4.37
CA LEU A 89 1.42 0.11 -3.84
C LEU A 89 2.00 1.12 -4.83
N VAL A 90 2.01 0.77 -6.12
CA VAL A 90 2.43 1.69 -7.20
C VAL A 90 1.43 2.83 -7.33
N PHE A 91 0.13 2.49 -7.44
CA PHE A 91 -0.95 3.48 -7.48
C PHE A 91 -0.89 4.42 -6.27
N ARG A 92 -0.63 3.90 -5.07
CA ARG A 92 -0.43 4.68 -3.85
C ARG A 92 0.68 5.70 -3.96
N ALA A 93 1.84 5.30 -4.46
CA ALA A 93 2.95 6.24 -4.64
C ALA A 93 2.59 7.32 -5.67
N VAL A 94 1.97 6.93 -6.78
CA VAL A 94 1.57 7.84 -7.87
C VAL A 94 0.43 8.78 -7.46
N TYR A 95 -0.44 8.37 -6.54
CA TYR A 95 -1.51 9.22 -6.02
C TYR A 95 -1.03 10.16 -4.91
N LEU A 96 -0.33 9.63 -3.90
CA LEU A 96 0.07 10.42 -2.73
C LEU A 96 1.19 11.42 -3.04
N THR A 97 2.07 11.12 -4.01
CA THR A 97 3.19 12.03 -4.34
C THR A 97 2.71 13.36 -4.93
N PRO A 98 1.88 13.38 -6.00
CA PRO A 98 1.31 14.63 -6.51
C PRO A 98 0.43 15.33 -5.48
N TYR A 99 -0.38 14.58 -4.71
CA TYR A 99 -1.19 15.15 -3.64
C TYR A 99 -0.32 15.90 -2.62
N LEU A 100 0.78 15.29 -2.18
CA LEU A 100 1.71 15.89 -1.23
C LEU A 100 2.33 17.18 -1.80
N ILE A 101 2.76 17.17 -3.07
CA ILE A 101 3.32 18.34 -3.73
C ILE A 101 2.30 19.48 -3.77
N LEU A 102 1.07 19.21 -4.21
CA LEU A 102 0.00 20.21 -4.27
C LEU A 102 -0.34 20.75 -2.87
N ASN A 103 -0.38 19.88 -1.87
CA ASN A 103 -0.62 20.25 -0.49
C ASN A 103 0.48 21.14 0.08
N THR A 104 1.75 20.84 -0.21
CA THR A 104 2.89 21.69 0.17
C THR A 104 2.80 23.06 -0.50
N ILE A 105 2.49 23.13 -1.79
CA ILE A 105 2.30 24.41 -2.50
C ILE A 105 1.15 25.21 -1.88
N SER A 106 0.02 24.57 -1.59
CA SER A 106 -1.13 25.23 -0.95
C SER A 106 -0.75 25.79 0.43
N GLN A 107 -0.01 25.04 1.25
CA GLN A 107 0.48 25.51 2.54
C GLN A 107 1.45 26.69 2.42
N ILE A 108 2.39 26.66 1.47
CA ILE A 108 3.33 27.76 1.24
C ILE A 108 2.59 29.05 0.84
N ARG A 109 1.56 28.94 -0.01
CA ARG A 109 0.72 30.09 -0.42
C ARG A 109 -0.07 30.70 0.73
N LYS A 110 -0.39 29.92 1.76
CA LYS A 110 -1.12 30.38 2.94
C LYS A 110 -0.20 31.06 3.98
N ILE A 111 1.12 31.07 3.79
CA ILE A 111 2.04 31.78 4.70
C ILE A 111 1.84 33.29 4.52
N PRO A 112 1.47 34.04 5.57
CA PRO A 112 1.31 35.48 5.48
C PRO A 112 2.66 36.16 5.21
N TYR A 113 2.76 36.88 4.09
CA TYR A 113 3.99 37.54 3.63
C TYR A 113 4.35 38.80 4.45
N ASP A 114 3.38 39.34 5.19
CA ASP A 114 3.49 40.55 6.02
C ASP A 114 4.03 40.26 7.45
N ARG A 115 4.62 39.09 7.66
CA ARG A 115 5.19 38.70 8.95
C ARG A 115 6.70 38.86 8.95
N ASP A 116 7.25 38.96 10.16
CA ASP A 116 8.69 39.06 10.40
C ASP A 116 9.47 37.98 9.64
N HIS A 117 10.60 38.37 9.06
CA HIS A 117 11.33 37.56 8.07
C HIS A 117 11.83 36.23 8.66
N GLU A 118 12.21 36.25 9.95
CA GLU A 118 12.63 35.07 10.70
C GLU A 118 11.48 34.06 10.85
N MET A 119 10.27 34.53 11.15
CA MET A 119 9.12 33.65 11.33
C MET A 119 8.61 33.08 10.00
N TYR A 120 8.70 33.86 8.92
CA TYR A 120 8.44 33.37 7.55
C TYR A 120 9.39 32.22 7.19
N SER A 121 10.70 32.42 7.39
CA SER A 121 11.73 31.41 7.12
C SER A 121 11.51 30.13 7.92
N GLN A 122 11.18 30.24 9.21
CA GLN A 122 10.91 29.09 10.06
C GLN A 122 9.67 28.29 9.62
N MET A 123 8.57 28.97 9.26
CA MET A 123 7.35 28.31 8.77
C MET A 123 7.59 27.59 7.44
N LEU A 124 8.28 28.27 6.52
CA LEU A 124 8.63 27.70 5.22
C LEU A 124 9.54 26.48 5.38
N GLY A 125 10.56 26.57 6.24
CA GLY A 125 11.45 25.46 6.58
C GLY A 125 10.69 24.26 7.15
N SER A 126 9.77 24.49 8.09
CA SER A 126 8.93 23.44 8.69
C SER A 126 8.04 22.73 7.65
N ILE A 127 7.41 23.49 6.76
CA ILE A 127 6.57 22.94 5.67
C ILE A 127 7.41 22.10 4.70
N ILE A 128 8.60 22.56 4.33
CA ILE A 128 9.50 21.81 3.43
C ILE A 128 9.98 20.52 4.11
N VAL A 129 10.47 20.60 5.35
CA VAL A 129 11.00 19.44 6.08
C VAL A 129 9.90 18.38 6.28
N SER A 130 8.70 18.79 6.70
CA SER A 130 7.57 17.87 6.86
C SER A 130 7.14 17.22 5.54
N SER A 131 7.19 17.96 4.43
CA SER A 131 6.93 17.41 3.10
C SER A 131 7.99 16.38 2.68
N VAL A 132 9.28 16.70 2.86
CA VAL A 132 10.38 15.77 2.53
C VAL A 132 10.30 14.49 3.36
N ILE A 133 10.06 14.58 4.66
CA ILE A 133 9.88 13.41 5.54
C ILE A 133 8.68 12.58 5.07
N SER A 134 7.55 13.24 4.76
CA SER A 134 6.34 12.56 4.28
C SER A 134 6.59 11.84 2.97
N LEU A 135 7.33 12.44 2.04
CA LEU A 135 7.71 11.84 0.76
C LEU A 135 8.57 10.59 0.97
N LEU A 136 9.59 10.69 1.84
CA LEU A 136 10.44 9.55 2.19
C LEU A 136 9.63 8.41 2.80
N LEU A 137 8.66 8.71 3.66
CA LEU A 137 7.76 7.71 4.25
C LEU A 137 6.86 7.05 3.20
N ILE A 138 6.30 7.83 2.26
CA ILE A 138 5.49 7.28 1.15
C ILE A 138 6.32 6.29 0.35
N VAL A 139 7.53 6.67 -0.06
CA VAL A 139 8.43 5.84 -0.88
C VAL A 139 8.91 4.62 -0.09
N ALA A 140 9.43 4.80 1.12
CA ALA A 140 9.94 3.72 1.96
C ALA A 140 8.84 2.68 2.25
N PHE A 141 7.63 3.14 2.54
CA PHE A 141 6.48 2.26 2.74
C PHE A 141 6.13 1.48 1.47
N SER A 142 5.98 2.16 0.34
CA SER A 142 5.63 1.52 -0.92
C SER A 142 6.69 0.50 -1.36
N VAL A 143 7.98 0.87 -1.30
CA VAL A 143 9.10 0.00 -1.69
C VAL A 143 9.27 -1.15 -0.69
N GLY A 144 9.20 -0.89 0.60
CA GLY A 144 9.36 -1.89 1.65
C GLY A 144 8.34 -3.03 1.51
N TRP A 145 7.06 -2.69 1.33
CA TRP A 145 6.02 -3.69 1.10
C TRP A 145 6.14 -4.36 -0.26
N TYR A 146 6.55 -3.65 -1.30
CA TYR A 146 6.74 -4.23 -2.62
C TYR A 146 7.85 -5.30 -2.61
N ILE A 147 8.96 -5.03 -1.92
CA ILE A 147 10.05 -5.99 -1.71
C ILE A 147 9.57 -7.18 -0.88
N TYR A 148 8.84 -6.93 0.22
CA TYR A 148 8.28 -7.99 1.07
C TYR A 148 7.39 -8.94 0.26
N LEU A 149 6.46 -8.40 -0.54
CA LEU A 149 5.56 -9.17 -1.39
C LEU A 149 6.28 -9.96 -2.50
N ASN A 150 7.47 -9.54 -2.91
CA ASN A 150 8.29 -10.23 -3.92
C ASN A 150 9.19 -11.34 -3.32
N ARG A 151 9.84 -11.07 -2.19
CA ARG A 151 10.89 -11.92 -1.63
C ARG A 151 10.41 -12.86 -0.53
N SER A 152 9.27 -12.59 0.11
CA SER A 152 8.81 -13.40 1.24
C SER A 152 8.46 -14.83 0.80
N LYS A 153 9.18 -15.82 1.35
CA LYS A 153 8.90 -17.25 1.16
C LYS A 153 7.48 -17.61 1.59
N LYS A 154 6.97 -16.94 2.64
CA LYS A 154 5.61 -17.14 3.15
C LYS A 154 4.55 -16.67 2.14
N VAL A 155 4.75 -15.50 1.53
CA VAL A 155 3.89 -14.98 0.46
C VAL A 155 3.87 -15.95 -0.73
N ARG A 156 5.03 -16.46 -1.16
CA ARG A 156 5.11 -17.42 -2.29
C ARG A 156 4.41 -18.76 -2.01
N LYS A 157 4.44 -19.24 -0.75
CA LYS A 157 3.73 -20.46 -0.34
C LYS A 157 2.20 -20.27 -0.32
N LEU A 158 1.73 -19.12 0.18
CA LEU A 158 0.30 -18.79 0.28
C LEU A 158 -0.31 -18.40 -1.08
N PHE A 159 0.49 -17.79 -1.94
CA PHE A 159 0.09 -17.33 -3.26
C PHE A 159 1.03 -17.91 -4.32
N PRO A 160 0.90 -19.21 -4.64
CA PRO A 160 1.69 -19.82 -5.70
C PRO A 160 1.32 -19.16 -7.03
N VAL A 161 2.22 -18.32 -7.53
CA VAL A 161 2.20 -17.90 -8.91
C VAL A 161 2.60 -19.15 -9.69
N ARG A 162 1.67 -19.76 -10.44
CA ARG A 162 2.07 -20.64 -11.55
C ARG A 162 2.86 -19.76 -12.50
N ILE A 163 4.17 -19.73 -12.31
CA ILE A 163 5.07 -19.55 -13.43
C ILE A 163 4.86 -20.85 -14.19
N ASP A 164 4.30 -20.78 -15.39
CA ASP A 164 4.30 -21.95 -16.26
C ASP A 164 5.75 -22.41 -16.37
N ASP A 165 6.07 -23.53 -15.75
CA ASP A 165 7.29 -24.29 -15.97
C ASP A 165 7.24 -24.92 -17.38
N SER A 166 7.05 -24.10 -18.43
CA SER A 166 7.13 -24.53 -19.83
C SER A 166 8.57 -24.50 -20.36
N LYS A 167 9.56 -24.62 -19.47
CA LYS A 167 10.94 -24.96 -19.86
C LYS A 167 11.55 -25.85 -18.79
N GLY A 168 11.57 -27.15 -19.06
CA GLY A 168 12.37 -28.11 -18.31
C GLY A 168 11.69 -29.40 -17.89
N GLN A 169 10.67 -29.88 -18.62
CA GLN A 169 10.42 -31.32 -18.69
C GLN A 169 11.42 -31.87 -19.71
N ASP A 170 12.56 -32.36 -19.23
CA ASP A 170 13.39 -33.40 -19.86
C ASP A 170 14.58 -33.68 -18.94
N GLY A 171 14.56 -34.86 -18.31
CA GLY A 171 15.62 -35.28 -17.39
C GLY A 171 15.24 -36.44 -16.47
N ALA A 172 14.75 -37.52 -17.07
CA ALA A 172 14.83 -38.91 -16.62
C ALA A 172 14.80 -39.19 -15.09
N ALA A 173 13.63 -39.63 -14.63
CA ALA A 173 13.56 -40.65 -13.59
C ALA A 173 14.15 -41.96 -14.14
N GLY A 174 15.08 -42.58 -13.41
CA GLY A 174 15.61 -43.90 -13.75
C GLY A 174 16.91 -44.21 -13.02
N GLY A 175 16.82 -44.52 -11.72
CA GLY A 175 17.97 -44.92 -10.94
C GLY A 175 17.67 -45.03 -9.45
N ALA A 176 16.72 -45.89 -9.08
CA ALA A 176 16.59 -46.38 -7.71
C ALA A 176 16.77 -47.90 -7.74
N ASP A 177 17.95 -48.28 -7.27
CA ASP A 177 18.35 -49.61 -6.86
C ASP A 177 17.36 -50.14 -5.81
N ASP A 178 16.77 -51.32 -6.03
CA ASP A 178 16.24 -52.13 -4.94
C ASP A 178 16.43 -53.62 -5.25
N ARG A 179 17.36 -54.21 -4.50
CA ARG A 179 17.48 -55.65 -4.29
C ARG A 179 16.40 -56.04 -3.29
N THR A 180 15.64 -57.10 -3.56
CA THR A 180 15.36 -58.20 -2.60
C THR A 180 14.49 -59.30 -3.24
N ASP A 181 15.03 -60.52 -3.21
CA ASP A 181 14.40 -61.81 -2.90
C ASP A 181 13.00 -62.14 -3.44
N VAL A 182 12.89 -63.08 -4.39
CA VAL A 182 12.49 -64.52 -4.25
C VAL A 182 12.76 -65.24 -5.57
#